data_AF-A0AAE0AD57-F1
#
_entry.id   AF-A0AAE0AD57-F1
#
_cell.length_a   1.000
_cell.length_b   1.000
_cell.length_c   1.000
_cell.angle_alpha   90.00
_cell.angle_beta   90.00
_cell.angle_gamma   90.00
#
_symmetry.space_group_name_H-M   'P 1'
#
loop_
_entity.id
_entity.type
_entity.pdbx_description
1 polymer ?
#
loop_
_entity_poly.entity_id
_entity_poly.type
_entity_poly.pdbx_seq_one_letter_code
_entity_poly.pdbx_strand_id
1 'polypeptide(L)'
;MDRSMRGWNNERLNQLLLPVDKMAILSIPVSWGRGKDSLRWHYEKMGVYTVKNGYCLGLSAKFPNSVSNPSAQHMWWSSLWNRWLPPKIRIFV
;
A
#
# COMPACT_ATOMS: atom_id res chain seq x y z
N MET A 1 -12.83 20.23 -2.03
CA MET A 1 -12.02 21.44 -2.24
C MET A 1 -12.96 22.61 -2.48
N ASP A 2 -12.66 23.78 -1.92
CA ASP A 2 -13.33 25.00 -2.36
C ASP A 2 -12.69 25.42 -3.71
N ARG A 3 -13.52 25.79 -4.70
CA ARG A 3 -13.03 26.21 -6.02
C ARG A 3 -12.66 27.69 -6.06
N SER A 4 -13.13 28.47 -5.08
CA SER A 4 -12.90 29.90 -4.96
C SER A 4 -11.66 30.23 -4.13
N MET A 5 -11.52 29.61 -2.95
CA MET A 5 -10.30 29.57 -2.15
C MET A 5 -9.56 28.27 -2.45
N ARG A 6 -8.32 28.36 -2.96
CA ARG A 6 -7.45 27.20 -3.25
C ARG A 6 -7.04 26.48 -1.96
N GLY A 7 -7.98 25.74 -1.37
CA GLY A 7 -7.84 25.19 -0.03
C GLY A 7 -8.90 24.16 0.34
N TRP A 8 -8.73 23.56 1.51
CA TRP A 8 -9.69 22.65 2.11
C TRP A 8 -11.00 23.38 2.44
N ASN A 9 -12.14 22.75 2.18
CA ASN A 9 -13.43 23.28 2.58
C ASN A 9 -13.67 22.92 4.06
N ASN A 10 -13.31 23.84 4.95
CA ASN A 10 -13.38 23.63 6.41
C ASN A 10 -14.80 23.33 6.90
N GLU A 11 -15.82 23.94 6.29
CA GLU A 11 -17.21 23.76 6.69
C GLU A 11 -17.68 22.32 6.42
N ARG A 12 -17.37 21.77 5.24
CA ARG A 12 -17.64 20.37 4.92
C ARG A 12 -16.84 19.41 5.81
N LEU A 13 -15.59 19.72 6.11
CA LEU A 13 -14.78 18.91 7.02
C LEU A 13 -15.38 18.87 8.43
N ASN A 14 -15.90 20.00 8.92
CA ASN A 14 -16.55 20.08 10.23
C ASN A 14 -17.85 19.28 10.32
N GLN A 15 -18.60 19.17 9.21
CA GLN A 15 -19.88 18.47 9.18
C GLN A 15 -19.73 16.96 9.03
N LEU A 16 -18.65 16.50 8.37
CA LEU A 16 -18.53 15.10 7.95
C LEU A 16 -17.53 14.28 8.76
N LEU A 17 -16.59 14.92 9.47
CA LEU A 17 -15.43 14.24 10.02
C LEU A 17 -15.19 14.55 11.49
N LEU A 18 -14.52 13.61 12.16
CA LEU A 18 -14.06 13.79 13.53
C LEU A 18 -12.90 14.80 13.59
N PRO A 19 -12.67 15.45 14.76
CA PRO A 19 -11.58 16.40 14.91
C PRO A 19 -10.19 15.83 14.57
N VAL A 20 -9.95 14.57 14.89
CA VAL A 20 -8.68 13.87 14.59
C VAL A 20 -8.45 13.74 13.08
N ASP A 21 -9.48 13.35 12.33
CA ASP A 21 -9.42 13.20 10.88
C ASP A 21 -9.27 14.56 10.20
N LYS A 22 -9.95 15.58 10.73
CA LYS A 22 -9.81 16.96 10.25
C LYS A 22 -8.37 17.46 10.39
N MET A 23 -7.74 17.25 11.55
CA MET A 23 -6.34 17.64 11.75
C MET A 23 -5.41 16.93 10.75
N ALA A 24 -5.62 15.63 10.54
CA ALA A 24 -4.85 14.86 9.57
C ALA A 24 -5.03 15.42 8.14
N ILE A 25 -6.26 15.67 7.70
CA ILE A 25 -6.55 16.18 6.35
C ILE A 25 -6.00 17.59 6.15
N LEU A 26 -6.15 18.48 7.13
CA LEU A 26 -5.63 19.84 7.03
C LEU A 26 -4.11 19.91 6.95
N SER A 27 -3.40 18.88 7.43
CA SER A 27 -1.94 18.79 7.26
C SER A 27 -1.50 18.41 5.84
N ILE A 28 -2.42 17.92 5.01
CA ILE A 28 -2.12 17.58 3.60
C ILE A 28 -2.11 18.88 2.78
N PRO A 29 -0.98 19.22 2.12
CA PRO A 29 -0.92 20.42 1.29
C PRO A 29 -1.81 20.25 0.05
N VAL A 30 -2.61 21.27 -0.23
CA VAL A 30 -3.43 21.30 -1.45
C VAL A 30 -2.52 21.61 -2.63
N SER A 31 -2.64 20.81 -3.69
CA SER A 31 -1.83 20.97 -4.89
C SER A 31 -2.11 22.32 -5.56
N TRP A 32 -1.05 22.99 -6.02
CA TRP A 32 -1.18 24.26 -6.74
C TRP A 32 -1.60 24.07 -8.20
N GLY A 33 -1.27 22.91 -8.77
CA GLY A 33 -1.60 22.56 -10.15
C GLY A 33 -3.06 22.15 -10.31
N ARG A 34 -3.69 22.53 -11.43
CA ARG A 34 -5.05 22.07 -11.81
C ARG A 34 -5.07 20.61 -12.31
N GLY A 35 -4.25 19.75 -11.72
CA GLY A 35 -4.26 18.31 -12.01
C GLY A 35 -5.56 17.69 -11.52
N LYS A 36 -6.04 16.66 -12.21
CA LYS A 36 -7.16 15.86 -11.72
C LYS A 36 -6.69 15.01 -10.54
N ASP A 37 -7.44 15.02 -9.45
CA ASP A 37 -7.17 14.16 -8.30
C ASP A 37 -7.19 12.68 -8.70
N SER A 38 -6.26 11.91 -8.16
CA SER A 38 -6.17 10.46 -8.33
C SER A 38 -6.00 9.76 -6.98
N LEU A 39 -6.59 8.58 -6.85
CA LEU A 39 -6.42 7.75 -5.66
C LEU A 39 -5.06 7.08 -5.72
N ARG A 40 -4.28 7.24 -4.64
CA ARG A 40 -2.95 6.65 -4.52
C ARG A 40 -2.82 5.86 -3.23
N TRP A 41 -2.34 4.63 -3.34
CA TRP A 41 -2.00 3.76 -2.22
C TRP A 41 -0.56 4.01 -1.78
N HIS A 42 -0.34 4.48 -0.56
CA HIS A 42 0.98 4.93 -0.12
C HIS A 42 1.99 3.79 0.11
N TYR A 43 1.51 2.56 0.31
CA TYR A 43 2.40 1.41 0.53
C TYR A 43 3.00 0.82 -0.75
N GLU A 44 2.65 1.34 -1.93
CA GLU A 44 3.19 0.87 -3.21
C GLU A 44 3.79 2.04 -4.00
N LYS A 45 4.95 1.82 -4.64
CA LYS A 45 5.66 2.88 -5.37
C LYS A 45 4.86 3.41 -6.56
N MET A 46 4.19 2.52 -7.26
CA MET A 46 3.27 2.88 -8.35
C MET A 46 1.99 3.55 -7.82
N GLY A 47 1.70 3.40 -6.53
CA GLY A 47 0.51 3.97 -5.92
C GLY A 47 -0.78 3.20 -6.21
N VAL A 48 -0.68 2.01 -6.80
CA VAL A 48 -1.85 1.20 -7.18
C VAL A 48 -2.09 0.14 -6.13
N TYR A 49 -3.32 0.09 -5.61
CA TYR A 49 -3.74 -0.98 -4.74
C TYR A 49 -4.05 -2.25 -5.53
N THR A 50 -3.56 -3.38 -5.05
CA THR A 50 -3.98 -4.71 -5.49
C THR A 50 -4.28 -5.58 -4.27
N VAL A 51 -5.19 -6.55 -4.41
CA VAL A 51 -5.51 -7.50 -3.34
C VAL A 51 -4.25 -8.19 -2.81
N LYS A 52 -3.32 -8.54 -3.71
CA LYS A 52 -2.01 -9.11 -3.35
C LYS A 52 -1.23 -8.19 -2.42
N ASN A 53 -1.07 -6.92 -2.78
CA ASN A 53 -0.31 -5.97 -1.97
C ASN A 53 -0.97 -5.68 -0.63
N GLY A 54 -2.30 -5.54 -0.61
CA GLY A 54 -3.08 -5.40 0.63
C GLY A 54 -2.91 -6.60 1.56
N TYR A 55 -2.98 -7.82 1.01
CA TYR A 55 -2.78 -9.05 1.76
C TYR A 55 -1.35 -9.17 2.30
N CYS A 56 -0.34 -8.87 1.48
CA CYS A 56 1.06 -8.86 1.92
C CYS A 56 1.30 -7.87 3.06
N LEU A 57 0.71 -6.67 2.99
CA LEU A 57 0.81 -5.68 4.06
C LEU A 57 0.14 -6.16 5.37
N GLY A 58 -1.05 -6.76 5.27
CA GLY A 58 -1.74 -7.34 6.42
C GLY A 58 -0.94 -8.47 7.07
N LEU A 59 -0.33 -9.34 6.25
CA LEU A 59 0.56 -10.40 6.74
C LEU A 59 1.80 -9.84 7.43
N SER A 60 2.47 -8.82 6.86
CA SER A 60 3.65 -8.23 7.49
C SER A 60 3.32 -7.55 8.82
N ALA A 61 2.12 -6.93 8.93
CA ALA A 61 1.67 -6.34 10.18
C ALA A 61 1.36 -7.40 11.25
N LYS A 62 0.82 -8.56 10.85
CA LYS A 62 0.52 -9.67 11.76
C LYS A 62 1.77 -10.46 12.17
N PHE A 63 2.75 -10.58 11.25
CA PHE A 63 3.97 -11.36 11.45
C PHE A 63 5.21 -10.54 11.08
N PRO A 64 5.61 -9.56 11.91
CA PRO A 64 6.69 -8.61 11.60
C PRO A 64 8.06 -9.28 11.41
N ASN A 65 8.28 -10.46 12.00
CA ASN A 65 9.53 -11.23 11.87
C ASN A 65 9.51 -12.23 10.70
N SER A 66 8.38 -12.36 10.00
CA SER A 66 8.28 -13.20 8.81
C SER A 66 8.73 -12.38 7.60
N VAL A 67 9.98 -12.57 7.17
CA VAL A 67 10.52 -11.95 5.95
C VAL A 67 9.88 -12.60 4.72
N SER A 68 8.59 -12.33 4.49
CA SER A 68 7.92 -12.69 3.26
C SER A 68 8.18 -11.59 2.23
N ASN A 69 9.43 -11.46 1.78
CA ASN A 69 9.68 -10.76 0.53
C ASN A 69 9.16 -11.68 -0.59
N PRO A 70 8.03 -11.37 -1.24
CA PRO A 70 7.41 -12.28 -2.20
C PRO A 70 8.35 -12.57 -3.37
N SER A 71 9.19 -11.59 -3.74
CA SER A 71 10.20 -11.74 -4.78
C SER A 71 11.31 -12.69 -4.35
N ALA A 72 11.78 -12.63 -3.10
CA ALA A 72 12.80 -13.53 -2.59
C ALA A 72 12.28 -14.96 -2.46
N GLN A 73 11.04 -15.15 -1.98
CA GLN A 73 10.39 -16.45 -1.94
C GLN A 73 10.19 -17.03 -3.35
N HIS A 74 9.76 -16.21 -4.30
CA HIS A 74 9.63 -16.64 -5.69
C HIS A 74 10.99 -17.04 -6.29
N MET A 75 12.05 -16.24 -6.08
CA MET A 75 13.40 -16.59 -6.54
C MET A 75 13.92 -17.88 -5.89
N TRP A 76 13.66 -18.08 -4.60
CA TRP A 76 14.05 -19.28 -3.87
C TRP A 76 13.33 -20.52 -4.42
N TRP A 77 12.00 -20.46 -4.56
CA TRP A 77 11.21 -21.55 -5.12
C TRP A 77 11.59 -21.83 -6.58
N SER A 78 11.75 -20.81 -7.43
CA SER A 78 12.24 -20.98 -8.80
C SER A 78 13.61 -21.65 -8.85
N SER A 79 14.53 -21.27 -7.95
CA SER A 79 15.86 -21.88 -7.86
C SER A 79 15.79 -23.35 -7.41
N LEU A 80 14.90 -23.68 -6.49
CA LEU A 80 14.69 -25.03 -6.00
C LEU A 80 14.13 -25.94 -7.11
N TRP A 81 13.08 -25.49 -7.81
CA TRP A 81 12.42 -26.27 -8.85
C TRP A 81 13.25 -26.40 -10.13
N ASN A 82 14.17 -25.47 -10.41
CA ASN A 82 15.05 -25.50 -11.59
C ASN A 82 16.36 -26.27 -11.38
N ARG A 83 16.67 -26.73 -10.15
CA ARG A 83 17.85 -27.58 -9.91
C ARG A 83 17.52 -29.05 -10.13
N TRP A 84 18.51 -29.79 -10.63
CA TRP A 84 18.48 -31.25 -10.65
C TRP A 84 18.61 -31.80 -9.22
N LEU A 85 17.48 -31.83 -8.51
CA LEU A 85 17.35 -32.49 -7.23
C LEU A 85 16.64 -33.83 -7.42
N PRO A 86 17.08 -34.89 -6.72
CA PRO A 86 16.35 -36.15 -6.67
C PRO A 86 14.88 -35.90 -6.30
N PRO A 87 13.91 -36.52 -7.00
CA PRO A 87 12.47 -36.30 -6.77
C PRO A 87 12.07 -36.45 -5.31
N LYS A 88 12.72 -37.36 -4.59
CA LYS A 88 12.48 -37.60 -3.16
C LYS A 88 12.66 -36.34 -2.32
N ILE A 89 13.68 -35.51 -2.61
CA ILE A 89 13.97 -34.29 -1.86
C ILE A 89 12.95 -33.19 -2.18
N ARG A 90 12.44 -33.13 -3.43
CA ARG A 90 11.43 -32.15 -3.84
C ARG A 90 10.06 -32.32 -3.15
N ILE A 91 9.77 -33.50 -2.60
CA ILE A 91 8.46 -33.79 -1.97
C ILE A 91 8.48 -33.45 -0.47
N PHE A 92 9.66 -33.35 0.15
CA PHE A 92 9.83 -33.09 1.58
C PHE A 92 10.20 -31.63 1.92
N VAL A 93 10.40 -30.78 0.92
CA VAL A 93 10.67 -29.34 1.07
C VAL A 93 9.38 -28.56 0.86
#